data_AF-A0A1J6I9J9-F1
#
_entry.id   AF-A0A1J6I9J9-F1
#
_cell.length_a   1.000
_cell.length_b   1.000
_cell.length_c   1.000
_cell.angle_alpha   90.00
_cell.angle_beta   90.00
_cell.angle_gamma   90.00
#
_symmetry.space_group_name_H-M   'P 1'
#
loop_
_entity.id
_entity.type
_entity.pdbx_description
1 polymer ?
#
loop_
_entity_poly.entity_id
_entity_poly.type
_entity_poly.pdbx_seq_one_letter_code
_entity_poly.pdbx_strand_id
1 'polypeptide(L)'
;YWILGCVSFHKRCFYVYDSLRSRKHKKAIQKVAEAYAVLIPLFLVSIEFYNQRSDIVVENGLHMGKNLTDPFEIELITNLPTQQNSDCGVYVSCFAEYIIEDLPFPVANFDVDGLRARFGILLWHYGRNKQLHGESSESEAPVAPKKTRGKKRKK
;
A
#
# COMPACT_ATOMS: atom_id res chain seq x y z
N TYR A 1 14.61 -6.18 7.76
CA TYR A 1 14.56 -6.01 6.30
C TYR A 1 13.12 -5.72 5.92
N TRP A 2 12.88 -4.81 4.98
CA TRP A 2 11.53 -4.36 4.60
C TRP A 2 11.31 -4.54 3.10
N ILE A 3 10.09 -4.94 2.72
CA ILE A 3 9.61 -5.03 1.35
C ILE A 3 8.29 -4.25 1.23
N LEU A 4 7.90 -3.88 0.02
CA LEU A 4 6.62 -3.25 -0.26
C LEU A 4 5.75 -4.18 -1.10
N GLY A 5 4.56 -4.51 -0.59
CA GLY A 5 3.51 -5.17 -1.35
C GLY A 5 2.40 -4.18 -1.67
N CYS A 6 2.01 -4.06 -2.94
CA CYS A 6 0.92 -3.20 -3.40
C CYS A 6 -0.11 -4.03 -4.18
N VAL A 7 -1.37 -3.92 -3.80
CA VAL A 7 -2.46 -4.69 -4.41
C VAL A 7 -3.32 -3.77 -5.26
N SER A 8 -3.44 -4.10 -6.55
CA SER A 8 -4.41 -3.47 -7.42
C SER A 8 -5.65 -4.35 -7.57
N PHE A 9 -6.75 -3.96 -6.95
CA PHE A 9 -8.03 -4.68 -7.05
C PHE A 9 -8.63 -4.59 -8.47
N HIS A 10 -8.42 -3.47 -9.16
CA HIS A 10 -8.85 -3.30 -10.55
C HIS A 10 -8.12 -4.26 -11.49
N LYS A 11 -6.81 -4.44 -11.29
CA LYS A 11 -5.97 -5.30 -12.14
C LYS A 11 -5.85 -6.75 -11.65
N ARG A 12 -6.38 -7.07 -10.46
CA ARG A 12 -6.15 -8.34 -9.76
C ARG A 12 -4.66 -8.71 -9.67
N CYS A 13 -3.82 -7.73 -9.36
CA CYS A 13 -2.38 -7.91 -9.34
C CYS A 13 -1.78 -7.53 -7.98
N PHE A 14 -0.88 -8.38 -7.49
CA PHE A 14 -0.06 -8.14 -6.32
C PHE A 14 1.37 -7.79 -6.77
N TYR A 15 1.66 -6.50 -6.74
CA TYR A 15 2.98 -5.95 -7.02
C TYR A 15 3.86 -6.07 -5.79
N VAL A 16 5.09 -6.56 -5.97
CA VAL A 16 6.07 -6.67 -4.89
C VAL A 16 7.33 -5.95 -5.30
N TYR A 17 7.72 -4.97 -4.48
CA TYR A 17 8.98 -4.28 -4.59
C TYR A 17 9.95 -4.73 -3.49
N ASP A 18 11.17 -5.00 -3.93
CA ASP A 18 12.27 -5.49 -3.12
C ASP A 18 13.55 -4.74 -3.50
N SER A 19 14.08 -3.93 -2.58
CA SER A 19 15.29 -3.13 -2.82
C SER A 19 16.57 -3.97 -2.84
N LEU A 20 16.57 -5.18 -2.25
CA LEU A 20 17.71 -6.08 -2.15
C LEU A 20 17.69 -7.17 -3.21
N ARG A 21 18.50 -7.00 -4.26
CA ARG A 21 18.56 -7.98 -5.36
C ARG A 21 19.49 -9.15 -5.07
N SER A 22 19.04 -10.08 -4.23
CA SER A 22 19.71 -11.37 -3.99
C SER A 22 18.85 -12.54 -4.50
N ARG A 23 19.46 -13.53 -5.19
CA ARG A 23 18.72 -14.70 -5.72
C ARG A 23 18.04 -15.51 -4.62
N LYS A 24 18.71 -15.70 -3.48
CA LYS A 24 18.14 -16.42 -2.32
C LYS A 24 16.94 -15.65 -1.76
N HIS A 25 17.07 -14.34 -1.70
CA HIS A 25 16.04 -13.44 -1.19
C HIS A 25 14.81 -13.42 -2.10
N LYS A 26 15.01 -13.31 -3.42
CA LYS A 26 13.95 -13.38 -4.43
C LYS A 26 13.10 -14.64 -4.30
N LYS A 27 13.72 -15.81 -4.11
CA LYS A 27 12.97 -17.07 -3.93
C LYS A 27 12.12 -17.07 -2.66
N ALA A 28 12.64 -16.53 -1.56
CA ALA A 28 11.89 -16.43 -0.31
C ALA A 28 10.71 -15.47 -0.45
N ILE A 29 10.92 -14.30 -1.07
CA ILE A 29 9.86 -13.32 -1.34
C ILE A 29 8.79 -13.91 -2.24
N GLN A 30 9.17 -14.59 -3.33
CA GLN A 30 8.22 -15.21 -4.25
C GLN A 30 7.26 -16.16 -3.52
N LYS A 31 7.80 -17.02 -2.65
CA LYS A 31 6.99 -17.96 -1.85
C LYS A 31 5.99 -17.24 -0.93
N VAL A 32 6.42 -16.14 -0.31
CA VAL A 32 5.54 -15.34 0.56
C VAL A 32 4.48 -14.62 -0.28
N ALA A 33 4.86 -14.06 -1.42
CA ALA A 33 3.95 -13.37 -2.32
C ALA A 33 2.85 -14.31 -2.86
N GLU A 34 3.22 -15.55 -3.20
CA GLU A 34 2.27 -16.61 -3.61
C GLU A 34 1.23 -16.89 -2.54
N ALA A 35 1.63 -17.00 -1.28
CA ALA A 35 0.69 -17.23 -0.18
C ALA A 35 -0.34 -16.08 -0.07
N TYR A 36 0.11 -14.82 -0.15
CA TYR A 36 -0.79 -13.67 -0.09
C TYR A 36 -1.65 -13.51 -1.35
N ALA A 37 -1.11 -13.81 -2.52
CA ALA A 37 -1.85 -13.76 -3.78
C ALA A 37 -3.03 -14.73 -3.81
N VAL A 38 -2.93 -15.87 -3.11
CA VAL A 38 -4.03 -16.82 -2.91
C VAL A 38 -4.97 -16.35 -1.79
N LEU A 39 -4.42 -15.88 -0.69
CA LEU A 39 -5.18 -15.60 0.52
C LEU A 39 -6.04 -14.33 0.43
N ILE A 40 -5.53 -13.27 -0.19
CA ILE A 40 -6.21 -11.98 -0.31
C ILE A 40 -7.56 -12.10 -1.05
N PRO A 41 -7.64 -12.71 -2.25
CA PRO A 41 -8.92 -12.87 -2.95
C PRO A 41 -9.99 -13.60 -2.12
N LEU A 42 -9.61 -14.63 -1.38
CA LEU A 42 -10.52 -15.38 -0.50
C LEU A 42 -11.09 -14.48 0.61
N PHE A 43 -10.24 -13.66 1.24
CA PHE A 43 -10.68 -12.70 2.25
C PHE A 43 -11.57 -11.60 1.66
N LEU A 44 -11.27 -11.09 0.47
CA LEU A 44 -12.09 -10.06 -0.16
C LEU A 44 -13.50 -10.57 -0.47
N VAL A 45 -13.62 -11.81 -0.95
CA VAL A 45 -14.92 -12.44 -1.18
C VAL A 45 -15.67 -12.68 0.13
N SER A 46 -14.99 -13.16 1.19
CA SER A 46 -15.65 -13.46 2.46
C SER A 46 -16.22 -12.23 3.18
N ILE A 47 -15.64 -11.04 2.96
CA ILE A 47 -16.15 -9.78 3.49
C ILE A 47 -17.08 -9.05 2.51
N GLU A 48 -17.50 -9.70 1.43
CA GLU A 48 -18.35 -9.13 0.38
C GLU A 48 -17.79 -7.85 -0.24
N PHE A 49 -16.46 -7.70 -0.30
CA PHE A 49 -15.79 -6.48 -0.74
C PHE A 49 -16.27 -6.00 -2.12
N TYR A 50 -16.39 -6.92 -3.08
CA TYR A 50 -16.78 -6.58 -4.45
C TYR A 50 -18.25 -6.14 -4.57
N ASN A 51 -19.13 -6.59 -3.67
CA ASN A 51 -20.53 -6.13 -3.64
C ASN A 51 -20.63 -4.65 -3.25
N GLN A 52 -19.62 -4.12 -2.57
CA GLN A 52 -19.55 -2.74 -2.09
C GLN A 52 -18.77 -1.82 -3.04
N ARG A 53 -18.21 -2.34 -4.14
CA ARG A 53 -17.28 -1.63 -5.03
C ARG A 53 -17.80 -1.57 -6.45
N SER A 54 -18.65 -0.58 -6.73
CA SER A 54 -19.21 -0.32 -8.07
C SER A 54 -18.18 0.19 -9.07
N ASP A 55 -17.03 0.66 -8.61
CA ASP A 55 -15.91 1.12 -9.44
C ASP A 55 -15.11 -0.03 -10.06
N ILE A 56 -15.22 -1.26 -9.52
CA ILE A 56 -14.52 -2.43 -10.04
C ILE A 56 -15.41 -3.13 -11.06
N VAL A 57 -15.01 -3.05 -12.34
CA VAL A 57 -15.69 -3.71 -13.45
C VAL A 57 -15.28 -5.19 -13.50
N VAL A 58 -16.16 -6.07 -13.00
CA VAL A 58 -15.96 -7.52 -13.00
C VAL A 58 -16.31 -8.13 -14.38
N GLU A 59 -17.38 -7.65 -15.00
CA GLU A 59 -17.83 -8.10 -16.32
C GLU A 59 -17.13 -7.29 -17.41
N ASN A 60 -16.45 -7.97 -18.35
CA ASN A 60 -15.76 -7.36 -19.50
C ASN A 60 -14.48 -6.54 -19.20
N GLY A 61 -13.87 -6.71 -18.03
CA GLY A 61 -12.59 -6.09 -17.64
C GLY A 61 -11.43 -7.07 -17.46
N LEU A 62 -10.42 -6.68 -16.68
CA LEU A 62 -9.28 -7.55 -16.30
C LEU A 62 -9.68 -8.73 -15.40
N HIS A 63 -10.94 -8.79 -14.98
CA HIS A 63 -11.55 -9.91 -14.26
C HIS A 63 -12.23 -10.92 -15.21
N MET A 64 -12.30 -10.64 -16.51
CA MET A 64 -12.99 -11.50 -17.48
C MET A 64 -12.42 -12.92 -17.47
N GLY A 65 -13.30 -13.91 -17.34
CA GLY A 65 -12.94 -15.33 -17.32
C GLY A 65 -12.25 -15.81 -16.04
N LYS A 66 -12.12 -14.97 -15.02
CA LYS A 66 -11.55 -15.31 -13.70
C LYS A 66 -12.64 -15.33 -12.63
N ASN A 67 -12.58 -16.30 -11.71
CA ASN A 67 -13.40 -16.27 -10.50
C ASN A 67 -12.86 -15.19 -9.56
N LEU A 68 -13.74 -14.60 -8.73
CA LEU A 68 -13.32 -13.61 -7.75
C LEU A 68 -12.31 -14.17 -6.73
N THR A 69 -12.36 -15.48 -6.48
CA THR A 69 -11.46 -16.23 -5.60
C THR A 69 -10.15 -16.67 -6.26
N ASP A 70 -10.00 -16.50 -7.58
CA ASP A 70 -8.77 -16.91 -8.26
C ASP A 70 -7.58 -16.10 -7.72
N PRO A 71 -6.39 -16.70 -7.59
CA PRO A 71 -5.21 -16.00 -7.10
C PRO A 71 -4.92 -14.73 -7.91
N PHE A 72 -4.38 -13.71 -7.25
CA PHE A 72 -3.86 -12.54 -7.95
C PHE A 72 -2.61 -12.88 -8.75
N GLU A 73 -2.45 -12.20 -9.89
CA GLU A 73 -1.18 -12.23 -10.61
C GLU A 73 -0.10 -11.56 -9.75
N ILE A 74 1.12 -12.09 -9.76
CA ILE A 74 2.23 -11.54 -8.98
C ILE A 74 3.20 -10.85 -9.92
N GLU A 75 3.51 -9.60 -9.66
CA GLU A 75 4.50 -8.84 -10.41
C GLU A 75 5.64 -8.39 -9.50
N LEU A 76 6.83 -8.94 -9.72
CA LEU A 76 8.04 -8.49 -9.04
C LEU A 76 8.61 -7.27 -9.76
N ILE A 77 8.63 -6.12 -9.10
CA ILE A 77 9.14 -4.88 -9.68
C ILE A 77 10.66 -4.91 -9.69
N THR A 78 11.26 -4.85 -10.89
CA THR A 78 12.72 -5.01 -11.10
C THR A 78 13.39 -3.85 -11.83
N ASN A 79 12.65 -2.82 -12.19
CA ASN A 79 13.15 -1.63 -12.90
C ASN A 79 13.38 -0.43 -11.97
N LEU A 80 13.34 -0.64 -10.65
CA LEU A 80 13.53 0.40 -9.65
C LEU A 80 14.91 0.33 -8.96
N PRO A 81 15.41 1.45 -8.41
CA PRO A 81 16.65 1.52 -7.64
C PRO A 81 16.83 0.39 -6.62
N THR A 82 18.09 -0.02 -6.44
CA THR A 82 18.49 -1.11 -5.54
C THR A 82 19.37 -0.61 -4.43
N GLN A 83 19.13 -1.07 -3.20
CA GLN A 83 19.98 -0.70 -2.06
C GLN A 83 21.36 -1.34 -2.17
N GLN A 84 22.37 -0.61 -1.71
CA GLN A 84 23.72 -1.13 -1.46
C GLN A 84 24.00 -1.33 0.04
N ASN A 85 23.33 -0.54 0.88
CA ASN A 85 23.48 -0.54 2.33
C ASN A 85 22.19 -1.00 3.03
N SER A 86 22.11 -0.87 4.35
CA SER A 86 20.96 -1.25 5.18
C SER A 86 19.77 -0.27 5.11
N ASP A 87 19.46 0.21 3.90
CA ASP A 87 18.49 1.31 3.67
C ASP A 87 17.11 0.85 3.19
N CYS A 88 16.77 -0.44 3.27
CA CYS A 88 15.49 -1.00 2.79
C CYS A 88 14.26 -0.16 3.21
N GLY A 89 14.24 0.37 4.42
CA GLY A 89 13.16 1.21 4.91
C GLY A 89 13.02 2.54 4.16
N VAL A 90 14.13 3.19 3.77
CA VAL A 90 14.13 4.44 3.00
C VAL A 90 13.61 4.18 1.59
N TYR A 91 14.05 3.09 0.96
CA TYR A 91 13.56 2.69 -0.37
C TYR A 91 12.06 2.41 -0.31
N VAL A 92 11.60 1.53 0.60
CA VAL A 92 10.18 1.20 0.76
C VAL A 92 9.33 2.45 1.04
N SER A 93 9.77 3.33 1.93
CA SER A 93 9.04 4.57 2.25
C SER A 93 8.93 5.49 1.05
N CYS A 94 10.01 5.64 0.29
CA CYS A 94 10.02 6.42 -0.95
C CYS A 94 9.03 5.83 -1.95
N PHE A 95 9.09 4.54 -2.27
CA PHE A 95 8.17 3.96 -3.26
C PHE A 95 6.71 3.99 -2.80
N ALA A 96 6.45 3.84 -1.50
CA ALA A 96 5.10 4.00 -0.96
C ALA A 96 4.57 5.43 -1.19
N GLU A 97 5.36 6.46 -0.91
CA GLU A 97 5.00 7.86 -1.15
C GLU A 97 4.70 8.11 -2.63
N TYR A 98 5.52 7.60 -3.55
CA TYR A 98 5.28 7.78 -5.00
C TYR A 98 4.00 7.10 -5.47
N ILE A 99 3.66 5.93 -4.93
CA ILE A 99 2.40 5.24 -5.26
C ILE A 99 1.20 6.01 -4.71
N ILE A 100 1.29 6.54 -3.48
CA ILE A 100 0.20 7.26 -2.83
C ILE A 100 -0.07 8.61 -3.52
N GLU A 101 1.00 9.33 -3.87
CA GLU A 101 0.94 10.65 -4.50
C GLU A 101 0.84 10.59 -6.04
N ASP A 102 0.74 9.38 -6.62
CA ASP A 102 0.73 9.13 -8.07
C ASP A 102 1.88 9.83 -8.83
N LEU A 103 3.08 9.78 -8.24
CA LEU A 103 4.28 10.42 -8.78
C LEU A 103 5.09 9.47 -9.67
N PRO A 104 5.78 9.98 -10.70
CA PRO A 104 6.65 9.16 -11.55
C PRO A 104 7.88 8.67 -10.78
N PHE A 105 8.20 7.38 -10.87
CA PHE A 105 9.31 6.79 -10.10
C PHE A 105 10.68 7.40 -10.45
N PRO A 106 11.51 7.74 -9.45
CA PRO A 106 12.82 8.34 -9.66
C PRO A 106 13.84 7.22 -9.92
N VAL A 107 13.97 6.80 -11.18
CA VAL A 107 14.90 5.73 -11.55
C VAL A 107 16.35 6.23 -11.61
N ALA A 108 16.56 7.48 -12.04
CA ALA A 108 17.87 8.10 -12.12
C ALA A 108 18.21 8.87 -10.84
N ASN A 109 19.46 8.80 -10.39
CA ASN A 109 20.00 9.60 -9.27
C ASN A 109 19.23 9.46 -7.95
N PHE A 110 18.93 8.23 -7.53
CA PHE A 110 18.26 7.96 -6.25
C PHE A 110 19.14 8.36 -5.06
N ASP A 111 18.95 9.58 -4.56
CA ASP A 111 19.67 10.13 -3.41
C ASP A 111 19.07 9.60 -2.09
N VAL A 112 19.56 8.43 -1.69
CA VAL A 112 19.15 7.78 -0.43
C VAL A 112 19.47 8.63 0.79
N ASP A 113 20.55 9.40 0.78
CA ASP A 113 20.97 10.20 1.92
C ASP A 113 20.08 11.43 2.09
N GLY A 114 19.76 12.11 0.99
CA GLY A 114 18.78 13.19 0.96
C GLY A 114 17.39 12.72 1.36
N LEU A 115 16.95 11.55 0.89
CA LEU A 115 15.67 10.95 1.31
C LEU A 115 15.65 10.62 2.80
N ARG A 116 16.73 10.04 3.34
CA ARG A 116 16.84 9.75 4.78
C ARG A 116 16.77 11.02 5.61
N ALA A 117 17.49 12.08 5.21
CA ALA A 117 17.45 13.37 5.87
C ALA A 117 16.04 13.98 5.83
N ARG A 118 15.37 13.95 4.66
CA ARG A 118 14.01 14.46 4.51
C ARG A 118 13.02 13.71 5.41
N PHE A 119 13.03 12.38 5.41
CA PHE A 119 12.16 11.60 6.29
C PHE A 119 12.44 11.86 7.78
N GLY A 120 13.71 12.04 8.16
CA GLY A 120 14.08 12.43 9.52
C GLY A 120 13.52 13.80 9.92
N ILE A 121 13.63 14.80 9.04
CA ILE A 121 13.09 16.15 9.26
C ILE A 121 11.56 16.11 9.38
N LEU A 122 10.87 15.40 8.47
CA LEU A 122 9.41 15.26 8.49
C LEU A 122 8.92 14.61 9.79
N LEU A 123 9.57 13.52 10.21
CA LEU A 123 9.23 12.83 11.45
C LEU A 123 9.44 13.73 12.68
N TRP A 124 10.57 14.44 12.73
CA TRP A 124 10.86 15.37 13.82
C TRP A 124 9.84 16.51 13.86
N HIS A 125 9.55 17.14 12.71
CA HIS A 125 8.61 18.24 12.61
C HIS A 125 7.21 17.83 13.07
N TYR A 126 6.71 16.68 12.61
CA TYR A 126 5.45 16.12 13.08
C TYR A 126 5.45 15.88 14.60
N GLY A 127 6.50 15.24 15.13
CA GLY A 127 6.63 14.99 16.56
C GLY A 127 6.64 16.28 17.40
N ARG A 128 7.31 17.34 16.91
CA ARG A 128 7.35 18.66 17.56
C ARG A 128 5.98 19.34 17.54
N ASN A 129 5.30 19.32 16.40
CA ASN A 129 3.98 19.90 16.30
C ASN A 129 2.96 19.17 17.17
N LYS A 130 3.02 17.84 17.23
CA LYS A 130 2.18 17.05 18.14
C LYS A 130 2.40 17.42 19.61
N GLN A 131 3.64 17.68 20.02
CA GLN A 131 3.95 18.11 21.39
C GLN A 131 3.50 19.55 21.70
N LEU A 132 3.71 20.48 20.76
CA LEU A 132 3.48 21.92 21.00
C LEU A 132 2.05 22.35 20.73
N HIS A 133 1.44 21.81 19.69
CA HIS A 133 0.16 22.25 19.16
C HIS A 133 -0.94 21.20 19.32
N GLY A 134 -0.61 20.02 19.87
CA GLY A 134 -1.56 18.92 20.00
C GLY A 134 -2.06 18.40 18.64
N GLU A 135 -1.26 18.57 17.58
CA GLU A 135 -1.63 18.07 16.24
C GLU A 135 -1.88 16.56 16.30
N SER A 136 -3.06 16.17 15.79
CA SER A 136 -3.46 14.79 15.61
C SER A 136 -3.57 14.49 14.12
N SER A 137 -2.99 13.38 13.68
CA SER A 137 -3.31 12.82 12.36
C SER A 137 -4.81 12.52 12.25
N GLU A 138 -5.38 12.56 11.04
CA GLU A 138 -6.76 12.10 10.80
C GLU A 138 -6.99 10.67 11.31
N SER A 139 -5.97 9.82 11.27
CA SER A 139 -6.01 8.46 11.80
C SER A 139 -6.06 8.38 13.34
N GLU A 140 -5.68 9.46 14.02
CA GLU A 140 -5.72 9.58 15.48
C GLU A 140 -6.94 10.40 15.96
N ALA A 141 -7.70 10.99 15.02
CA ALA A 141 -8.89 11.76 15.35
C ALA A 141 -9.95 10.85 15.99
N PRO A 142 -10.59 11.26 17.11
CA PRO A 142 -11.68 10.49 17.70
C PRO A 142 -12.80 10.27 16.67
N VAL A 143 -13.32 9.04 16.59
CA VAL A 143 -14.46 8.73 15.71
C VAL A 143 -15.62 9.65 16.06
N ALA A 144 -15.99 10.53 15.12
CA ALA A 144 -17.08 11.47 15.33
C ALA A 144 -18.35 10.71 15.74
N PRO A 145 -19.06 11.13 16.80
CA PRO A 145 -20.26 10.44 17.25
C PRO A 145 -21.30 10.41 16.13
N LYS A 146 -21.83 9.21 15.83
CA LYS A 146 -22.91 9.03 14.86
C LYS A 146 -24.07 9.95 15.23
N LYS A 147 -24.38 10.92 14.38
CA LYS A 147 -25.57 11.77 14.53
C LYS A 147 -26.80 10.88 14.49
N THR A 148 -27.40 10.61 15.65
CA THR A 148 -28.73 9.99 15.74
C THR A 148 -29.72 10.97 15.12
N ARG A 149 -30.24 10.61 13.94
CA ARG A 149 -31.32 11.33 13.27
C ARG A 149 -32.54 11.28 14.20
N GLY A 150 -32.79 12.37 14.93
CA GLY A 150 -33.95 12.50 15.80
C GLY A 150 -35.24 12.26 15.03
N LYS A 151 -36.07 11.32 15.52
CA LYS A 151 -37.43 11.10 15.01
C LYS A 151 -38.21 12.41 15.14
N LYS A 152 -38.57 13.04 14.01
CA LYS A 152 -39.55 14.12 13.98
C LYS A 152 -40.86 13.60 14.57
N ARG A 153 -41.26 14.12 15.73
CA ARG A 153 -42.62 13.98 16.26
C ARG A 153 -43.57 14.68 15.29
N LYS A 154 -44.49 13.91 14.69
CA LYS A 154 -45.68 14.48 14.02
C LYS A 154 -46.59 15.06 15.11
N LYS A 155 -46.92 16.35 15.00
CA LYS A 155 -48.14 16.92 15.56
C LYS A 155 -49.17 16.94 14.43
#